data_AF-A0A9D6QPR2-F1
#
_entry.id   AF-A0A9D6QPR2-F1
#
_cell.length_a   1.000
_cell.length_b   1.000
_cell.length_c   1.000
_cell.angle_alpha   90.00
_cell.angle_beta   90.00
_cell.angle_gamma   90.00
#
_symmetry.space_group_name_H-M   'P 1'
#
loop_
_entity.id
_entity.type
_entity.pdbx_description
1 polymer ?
#
loop_
_entity_poly.entity_id
_entity_poly.type
_entity_poly.pdbx_seq_one_letter_code
_entity_poly.pdbx_strand_id
1 'polypeptide(L)'
;RLPFLDYRLAEFVLALPDDQKLDGATTKAILRRALGERIPAAVRARRDKMGFETPADVWLRSRYAGDVRARLTRPGPLHDWLDPRVLADEVEAYLVGRRPIGLQIWRWLALEAWTRTFVASDPRVTERPPEPQTHPGLHKSYVQVQEILARERGPIEVATV
;
A
#
# COMPACT_ATOMS: atom_id res chain seq x y z
N ARG A 1 8.86 -17.65 15.95
CA ARG A 1 10.26 -17.17 15.88
C ARG A 1 10.51 -16.56 14.50
N LEU A 2 11.45 -15.62 14.35
CA LEU A 2 11.76 -14.92 13.09
C LEU A 2 13.25 -15.10 12.72
N PRO A 3 13.66 -16.26 12.18
CA PRO A 3 15.08 -16.63 12.05
C PRO A 3 15.90 -15.69 11.15
N PHE A 4 15.27 -15.06 10.16
CA PHE A 4 15.93 -14.08 9.28
C PHE A 4 16.23 -12.74 9.96
N LEU A 5 15.74 -12.52 11.19
CA LEU A 5 16.04 -11.35 12.00
C LEU A 5 17.08 -11.63 13.10
N ASP A 6 17.81 -12.75 13.01
CA ASP A 6 18.98 -12.96 13.87
C ASP A 6 20.05 -11.91 13.53
N TYR A 7 20.53 -11.20 14.54
CA TYR A 7 21.46 -10.09 14.35
C TYR A 7 22.75 -10.52 13.66
N ARG A 8 23.25 -11.75 13.93
CA ARG A 8 24.49 -12.26 13.32
C ARG A 8 24.32 -12.48 11.83
N LEU A 9 23.13 -12.96 11.42
CA LEU A 9 22.80 -13.10 10.01
C LEU A 9 22.62 -11.73 9.34
N ALA A 10 21.97 -10.79 10.01
CA ALA A 10 21.81 -9.44 9.50
C ALA A 10 23.16 -8.73 9.29
N GLU A 11 24.04 -8.76 10.29
CA GLU A 11 25.40 -8.20 10.22
C GLU A 11 26.21 -8.83 9.08
N PHE A 12 26.19 -10.16 8.97
CA PHE A 12 26.85 -10.87 7.88
C PHE A 12 26.35 -10.41 6.52
N VAL A 13 25.02 -10.38 6.31
CA VAL A 13 24.44 -10.00 5.01
C VAL A 13 24.69 -8.53 4.69
N LEU A 14 24.67 -7.64 5.68
CA LEU A 14 24.95 -6.22 5.48
C LEU A 14 26.40 -5.95 5.07
N ALA A 15 27.35 -6.74 5.59
CA ALA A 15 28.77 -6.63 5.25
C ALA A 15 29.13 -7.17 3.85
N LEU A 16 28.21 -7.89 3.18
CA LEU A 16 28.47 -8.43 1.84
C LEU A 16 28.43 -7.34 0.75
N PRO A 17 29.25 -7.48 -0.31
CA PRO A 17 29.11 -6.69 -1.52
C PRO A 17 27.71 -6.83 -2.12
N ASP A 18 27.24 -5.78 -2.80
CA ASP A 18 25.86 -5.75 -3.31
C ASP A 18 25.59 -6.78 -4.42
N ASP A 19 26.62 -7.15 -5.18
CA ASP A 19 26.55 -8.21 -6.20
C ASP A 19 26.22 -9.60 -5.61
N GLN A 20 26.44 -9.80 -4.31
CA GLN A 20 26.06 -11.04 -3.62
C GLN A 20 24.56 -11.06 -3.30
N LYS A 21 23.96 -9.89 -3.11
CA LYS A 21 22.53 -9.72 -2.78
C LYS A 21 21.69 -9.70 -4.07
N LEU A 22 22.22 -9.07 -5.11
CA LEU A 22 21.62 -8.90 -6.43
C LEU A 22 22.59 -9.34 -7.52
N ASP A 23 22.22 -10.36 -8.27
CA ASP A 23 23.00 -10.86 -9.42
C ASP A 23 22.18 -10.66 -10.70
N GLY A 24 22.50 -9.61 -11.46
CA GLY A 24 21.68 -9.12 -12.56
C GLY A 24 20.26 -8.78 -12.09
N ALA A 25 19.25 -9.44 -12.68
CA ALA A 25 17.85 -9.30 -12.26
C ALA A 25 17.44 -10.25 -11.11
N THR A 26 18.38 -11.02 -10.55
CA THR A 26 18.10 -12.04 -9.53
C THR A 26 18.30 -11.50 -8.13
N THR A 27 17.20 -11.17 -7.45
CA THR A 27 17.21 -10.77 -6.04
C THR A 27 17.44 -11.96 -5.11
N LYS A 28 17.98 -11.69 -3.91
CA LYS A 28 18.28 -12.70 -2.88
C LYS A 28 19.28 -13.76 -3.40
N ALA A 29 20.23 -13.36 -4.24
CA ALA A 29 21.10 -14.27 -4.98
C ALA A 29 21.89 -15.20 -4.06
N ILE A 30 22.55 -14.67 -3.02
CA ILE A 30 23.27 -15.48 -2.03
C ILE A 30 22.36 -16.47 -1.30
N LEU A 31 21.13 -16.06 -0.93
CA LEU A 31 20.18 -16.96 -0.26
C LEU A 31 19.80 -18.13 -1.17
N ARG A 32 19.55 -17.87 -2.46
CA ARG A 32 19.21 -18.91 -3.44
C ARG A 32 20.39 -19.86 -3.68
N ARG A 33 21.62 -19.34 -3.73
CA ARG A 33 22.84 -20.16 -3.82
C ARG A 33 22.99 -21.03 -2.57
N ALA A 34 22.88 -20.46 -1.38
CA ALA A 34 23.01 -21.16 -0.10
C ALA A 34 21.95 -22.24 0.13
N LEU A 35 20.75 -22.09 -0.45
CA LEU A 35 19.71 -23.12 -0.39
C LEU A 35 20.02 -24.33 -1.28
N GLY A 36 20.83 -24.17 -2.35
CA GLY A 36 21.26 -25.28 -3.21
C GLY A 36 20.10 -26.15 -3.68
N GLU A 37 20.22 -27.46 -3.51
CA GLU A 37 19.20 -28.46 -3.86
C GLU A 37 18.26 -28.80 -2.69
N ARG A 38 18.34 -28.07 -1.57
CA ARG A 38 17.51 -28.34 -0.37
C ARG A 38 16.03 -28.02 -0.58
N ILE A 39 15.69 -27.31 -1.65
CA ILE A 39 14.33 -27.02 -2.08
C ILE A 39 14.20 -27.22 -3.59
N PRO A 40 13.00 -27.51 -4.12
CA PRO A 40 12.78 -27.71 -5.55
C PRO A 40 13.28 -26.53 -6.39
N ALA A 41 13.90 -26.81 -7.52
CA ALA A 41 14.41 -25.78 -8.45
C ALA A 41 13.30 -24.81 -8.87
N ALA A 42 12.08 -25.32 -9.08
CA ALA A 42 10.90 -24.52 -9.39
C ALA A 42 10.58 -23.47 -8.33
N VAL A 43 10.84 -23.74 -7.04
CA VAL A 43 10.66 -22.77 -5.93
C VAL A 43 11.87 -21.84 -5.83
N ARG A 44 13.08 -22.40 -5.91
CA ARG A 44 14.35 -21.66 -5.79
C ARG A 44 14.57 -20.65 -6.90
N ALA A 45 14.08 -20.90 -8.11
CA ALA A 45 14.24 -20.05 -9.28
C ALA A 45 13.13 -19.00 -9.46
N ARG A 46 12.10 -19.00 -8.59
CA ARG A 46 11.00 -18.02 -8.65
C ARG A 46 11.50 -16.59 -8.55
N ARG A 47 11.14 -15.76 -9.52
CA ARG A 47 11.45 -14.32 -9.55
C ARG A 47 10.29 -13.45 -9.09
N ASP A 48 9.08 -14.01 -9.04
CA ASP A 48 7.88 -13.35 -8.53
C ASP A 48 7.95 -13.24 -7.00
N LYS A 49 8.38 -12.07 -6.53
CA LYS A 49 8.33 -11.71 -5.12
C LYS A 49 6.88 -11.36 -4.76
N MET A 50 6.17 -12.32 -4.20
CA MET A 50 4.90 -12.06 -3.55
C MET A 50 5.18 -11.55 -2.12
N GLY A 51 4.54 -10.46 -1.72
CA GLY A 51 4.29 -10.24 -0.30
C GLY A 51 3.51 -11.43 0.24
N PHE A 52 3.40 -11.59 1.55
CA PHE A 52 2.43 -12.53 2.13
C PHE A 52 1.00 -12.02 1.89
N GLU A 53 0.63 -11.87 0.62
CA GLU A 53 -0.63 -11.33 0.17
C GLU A 53 -1.70 -12.36 0.49
N THR A 54 -2.50 -12.03 1.48
CA THR A 54 -3.77 -12.71 1.69
C THR A 54 -4.68 -12.41 0.50
N PRO A 55 -5.59 -13.32 0.11
CA PRO A 55 -6.58 -13.07 -0.94
C PRO A 55 -7.71 -12.15 -0.43
N ALA A 56 -7.35 -11.08 0.26
CA ALA A 56 -8.25 -10.13 0.88
C ALA A 56 -9.17 -9.50 -0.16
N ASP A 57 -8.64 -9.16 -1.34
CA ASP A 57 -9.44 -8.59 -2.43
C ASP A 57 -10.55 -9.54 -2.92
N VAL A 58 -10.25 -10.84 -2.98
CA VAL A 58 -11.26 -11.87 -3.31
C VAL A 58 -12.30 -11.94 -2.21
N TRP A 59 -11.88 -11.96 -0.95
CA TRP A 59 -12.80 -12.04 0.19
C TRP A 59 -13.71 -10.82 0.32
N LEU A 60 -13.16 -9.62 0.13
CA LEU A 60 -13.91 -8.35 0.19
C LEU A 60 -14.98 -8.26 -0.90
N ARG A 61 -14.74 -8.79 -2.10
CA ARG A 61 -15.71 -8.81 -3.21
C ARG A 61 -16.69 -10.00 -3.19
N SER A 62 -16.42 -11.02 -2.37
CA SER A 62 -17.26 -12.22 -2.29
C SER A 62 -17.86 -12.36 -0.89
N ARG A 63 -17.22 -13.13 -0.02
CA ARG A 63 -17.67 -13.49 1.33
C ARG A 63 -18.08 -12.26 2.17
N TYR A 64 -17.37 -11.15 2.03
CA TYR A 64 -17.59 -9.94 2.83
C TYR A 64 -18.22 -8.79 2.05
N ALA A 65 -18.68 -9.00 0.81
CA ALA A 65 -19.23 -7.92 -0.02
C ALA A 65 -20.40 -7.18 0.65
N GLY A 66 -21.27 -7.93 1.33
CA GLY A 66 -22.37 -7.38 2.12
C GLY A 66 -21.87 -6.50 3.27
N ASP A 67 -20.86 -6.96 4.01
CA ASP A 67 -20.28 -6.22 5.13
C ASP A 67 -19.54 -4.96 4.67
N VAL A 68 -18.81 -5.05 3.56
CA VAL A 68 -18.11 -3.90 2.95
C VAL A 68 -19.11 -2.82 2.60
N ARG A 69 -20.16 -3.18 1.86
CA ARG A 69 -21.24 -2.27 1.51
C ARG A 69 -21.88 -1.67 2.77
N ALA A 70 -22.36 -2.52 3.66
CA ALA A 70 -23.09 -2.08 4.86
C ALA A 70 -22.25 -1.16 5.77
N ARG A 71 -20.95 -1.42 5.92
CA ARG A 71 -20.07 -0.60 6.77
C ARG A 71 -19.74 0.74 6.13
N LEU A 72 -19.44 0.76 4.83
CA LEU A 72 -19.00 1.98 4.15
C LEU A 72 -20.14 2.89 3.73
N THR A 73 -21.37 2.38 3.54
CA THR A 73 -22.52 3.21 3.17
C THR A 73 -23.40 3.60 4.35
N ARG A 74 -23.21 3.00 5.52
CA ARG A 74 -23.91 3.39 6.74
C ARG A 74 -23.37 4.75 7.22
N PRO A 75 -24.24 5.70 7.61
CA PRO A 75 -23.82 6.96 8.21
C PRO A 75 -22.79 6.78 9.33
N GLY A 76 -21.72 7.54 9.26
CA GLY A 76 -20.55 7.36 10.12
C GLY A 76 -19.50 8.45 9.94
N PRO A 77 -18.51 8.50 10.83
CA PRO A 77 -17.50 9.55 10.84
C PRO A 77 -16.73 9.71 9.52
N LEU A 78 -16.55 8.63 8.75
CA LEU A 78 -15.92 8.71 7.44
C LEU A 78 -16.62 9.70 6.50
N HIS A 79 -17.95 9.84 6.63
CA HIS A 79 -18.78 10.70 5.80
C HIS A 79 -18.64 12.20 6.11
N ASP A 80 -17.95 12.56 7.19
CA ASP A 80 -17.62 13.97 7.47
C ASP A 80 -16.48 14.48 6.58
N TRP A 81 -15.74 13.55 5.95
CA TRP A 81 -14.61 13.82 5.08
C TRP A 81 -14.81 13.35 3.64
N LEU A 82 -15.63 12.33 3.41
CA LEU A 82 -15.90 11.77 2.10
C LEU A 82 -17.37 11.95 1.72
N ASP A 83 -17.62 12.32 0.46
CA ASP A 83 -18.97 12.39 -0.07
C ASP A 83 -19.60 10.98 -0.04
N PRO A 84 -20.74 10.79 0.65
CA PRO A 84 -21.40 9.48 0.76
C PRO A 84 -21.80 8.87 -0.58
N ARG A 85 -22.19 9.69 -1.55
CA ARG A 85 -22.63 9.23 -2.88
C ARG A 85 -21.44 8.72 -3.68
N VAL A 86 -20.37 9.50 -3.72
CA VAL A 86 -19.12 9.09 -4.40
C VAL A 86 -18.56 7.82 -3.77
N LEU A 87 -18.55 7.74 -2.43
CA LEU A 87 -18.09 6.54 -1.73
C LEU A 87 -18.94 5.30 -2.07
N ALA A 88 -20.27 5.44 -2.07
CA ALA A 88 -21.17 4.35 -2.43
C ALA A 88 -20.94 3.87 -3.87
N ASP A 89 -20.80 4.79 -4.83
CA ASP A 89 -20.55 4.46 -6.23
C ASP A 89 -19.22 3.73 -6.43
N GLU A 90 -18.15 4.18 -5.76
CA GLU A 90 -16.83 3.52 -5.80
C GLU A 90 -16.88 2.11 -5.19
N VAL A 91 -17.60 1.95 -4.06
CA VAL A 91 -17.80 0.65 -3.42
C VAL A 91 -18.55 -0.29 -4.35
N GLU A 92 -19.64 0.14 -4.98
CA GLU A 92 -20.37 -0.71 -5.93
C GLU A 92 -19.52 -1.05 -7.15
N ALA A 93 -18.80 -0.07 -7.72
CA ALA A 93 -17.90 -0.30 -8.84
C ALA A 93 -16.81 -1.32 -8.50
N TYR A 94 -16.28 -1.29 -7.27
CA TYR A 94 -15.34 -2.28 -6.77
C TYR A 94 -15.97 -3.68 -6.63
N LEU A 95 -17.12 -3.77 -5.95
CA LEU A 95 -17.77 -5.05 -5.65
C LEU A 95 -18.19 -5.81 -6.91
N VAL A 96 -18.63 -5.10 -7.96
CA VAL A 96 -18.97 -5.71 -9.25
C VAL A 96 -17.76 -5.86 -10.19
N GLY A 97 -16.56 -5.52 -9.73
CA GLY A 97 -15.31 -5.72 -10.48
C GLY A 97 -15.02 -4.70 -11.59
N ARG A 98 -15.74 -3.58 -11.65
CA ARG A 98 -15.48 -2.48 -12.60
C ARG A 98 -14.27 -1.62 -12.21
N ARG A 99 -13.84 -1.65 -10.95
CA ARG A 99 -12.66 -0.93 -10.47
C ARG A 99 -11.78 -1.78 -9.54
N PRO A 100 -10.45 -1.87 -9.79
CA PRO A 100 -9.55 -2.68 -8.97
C PRO A 100 -8.98 -1.88 -7.78
N ILE A 101 -9.86 -1.34 -6.93
CA ILE A 101 -9.49 -0.43 -5.82
C ILE A 101 -9.46 -1.11 -4.43
N GLY A 102 -9.18 -2.42 -4.37
CA GLY A 102 -9.29 -3.20 -3.12
C GLY A 102 -8.47 -2.70 -1.94
N LEU A 103 -7.25 -2.20 -2.20
CA LEU A 103 -6.43 -1.58 -1.14
C LEU A 103 -7.06 -0.28 -0.61
N GLN A 104 -7.73 0.49 -1.46
CA GLN A 104 -8.41 1.71 -1.06
C GLN A 104 -9.67 1.40 -0.25
N ILE A 105 -10.43 0.37 -0.63
CA ILE A 105 -11.57 -0.14 0.13
C ILE A 105 -11.13 -0.57 1.53
N TRP A 106 -10.02 -1.31 1.62
CA TRP A 106 -9.42 -1.67 2.91
C TRP A 106 -9.06 -0.45 3.76
N ARG A 107 -8.45 0.59 3.17
CA ARG A 107 -8.11 1.83 3.87
C ARG A 107 -9.36 2.53 4.42
N TRP A 108 -10.43 2.62 3.65
CA TRP A 108 -11.69 3.21 4.12
C TRP A 108 -12.33 2.39 5.24
N LEU A 109 -12.34 1.05 5.13
CA LEU A 109 -12.83 0.18 6.19
C LEU A 109 -12.04 0.37 7.49
N ALA A 110 -10.72 0.41 7.39
CA ALA A 110 -9.84 0.62 8.52
C ALA A 110 -10.05 2.01 9.15
N LEU A 111 -10.15 3.06 8.32
CA LEU A 111 -10.38 4.42 8.78
C LEU A 111 -11.75 4.56 9.46
N GLU A 112 -12.82 4.07 8.85
CA GLU A 112 -14.16 4.10 9.44
C GLU A 112 -14.21 3.35 10.78
N ALA A 113 -13.60 2.15 10.85
CA ALA A 113 -13.54 1.39 12.09
C ALA A 113 -12.72 2.11 13.17
N TRP A 114 -11.55 2.67 12.81
CA TRP A 114 -10.69 3.40 13.73
C TRP A 114 -11.36 4.68 14.24
N THR A 115 -11.89 5.51 13.34
CA THR A 115 -12.54 6.77 13.71
C THR A 115 -13.74 6.53 14.59
N ARG A 116 -14.55 5.52 14.29
CA ARG A 116 -15.69 5.16 15.12
C ARG A 116 -15.29 4.67 16.52
N THR A 117 -14.16 3.96 16.62
CA THR A 117 -13.71 3.35 17.89
C THR A 117 -12.91 4.31 18.77
N PHE A 118 -12.15 5.22 18.17
CA PHE A 118 -11.14 6.01 18.88
C PHE A 118 -11.31 7.52 18.72
N VAL A 119 -12.04 8.00 17.72
CA VAL A 119 -12.20 9.46 17.50
C VAL A 119 -13.58 9.89 17.97
N ALA A 120 -14.63 9.26 17.46
CA ALA A 120 -16.02 9.60 17.79
C ALA A 120 -16.37 9.40 19.27
N SER A 121 -15.61 8.57 19.99
CA SER A 121 -15.79 8.30 21.42
C SER A 121 -14.78 9.00 22.33
N ASP A 122 -13.81 9.73 21.77
CA ASP A 122 -12.76 10.36 22.57
C ASP A 122 -13.20 11.77 22.99
N PRO A 123 -13.37 12.04 24.30
CA PRO A 123 -13.81 13.34 24.79
C PRO A 123 -12.79 14.45 24.58
N ARG A 124 -11.57 14.16 24.11
CA ARG A 124 -10.58 15.15 23.70
C ARG A 124 -10.80 15.62 22.26
N VAL A 125 -11.55 14.86 21.47
CA VAL A 125 -11.93 15.22 20.10
C VAL A 125 -13.35 15.79 20.12
N THR A 126 -13.49 16.97 20.72
CA THR A 126 -14.78 17.66 20.85
C THR A 126 -15.12 18.52 19.64
N GLU A 127 -14.11 18.97 18.91
CA GLU A 127 -14.27 19.87 17.77
C GLU A 127 -13.43 19.37 16.59
N ARG A 128 -14.03 19.43 15.39
CA ARG A 128 -13.26 19.27 14.15
C ARG A 128 -12.18 20.35 14.18
N PRO A 129 -10.88 20.01 14.07
CA PRO A 129 -9.86 21.03 13.94
C PRO A 129 -10.26 21.95 12.77
N PRO A 130 -10.07 23.27 12.89
CA PRO A 130 -10.42 24.20 11.82
C PRO A 130 -9.82 23.68 10.53
N GLU A 131 -10.51 23.92 9.40
CA GLU A 131 -9.93 23.55 8.10
C GLU A 131 -8.47 23.97 8.09
N PRO A 132 -7.55 23.05 7.76
CA PRO A 132 -6.14 23.36 7.76
C PRO A 132 -6.01 24.65 6.98
N GLN A 133 -5.54 25.71 7.65
CA GLN A 133 -5.39 26.99 6.99
C GLN A 133 -4.57 26.68 5.76
N THR A 134 -5.16 26.89 4.58
CA THR A 134 -4.39 26.95 3.36
C THR A 134 -3.55 28.21 3.52
N HIS A 135 -2.50 28.14 4.33
CA HIS A 135 -1.35 28.96 4.10
C HIS A 135 -1.02 28.73 2.63
N PRO A 136 -0.83 29.78 1.83
CA PRO A 136 -0.24 29.65 0.49
C PRO A 136 1.22 29.19 0.64
N GLY A 137 1.44 28.06 1.30
CA GLY A 137 2.72 27.42 1.52
C GLY A 137 2.80 26.26 0.57
N LEU A 138 3.30 26.55 -0.65
CA LEU A 138 4.19 25.74 -1.50
C LEU A 138 3.99 24.21 -1.65
N HIS A 139 2.92 23.61 -1.16
CA HIS A 139 2.62 22.20 -1.36
C HIS A 139 1.97 22.03 -2.72
N LYS A 140 2.83 21.99 -3.74
CA LYS A 140 2.49 21.49 -5.07
C LYS A 140 2.01 20.05 -4.90
N SER A 141 0.82 19.72 -5.41
CA SER A 141 0.37 18.33 -5.52
C SER A 141 1.39 17.52 -6.31
N TYR A 142 1.42 16.20 -6.15
CA TYR A 142 2.34 15.36 -6.90
C TYR A 142 2.28 15.63 -8.42
N VAL A 143 1.07 15.84 -8.96
CA VAL A 143 0.84 16.20 -10.37
C VAL A 143 1.47 17.56 -10.69
N GLN A 144 1.27 18.56 -9.85
CA GLN A 144 1.86 19.90 -10.03
C GLN A 144 3.39 19.88 -9.91
N VAL A 145 3.97 19.02 -9.06
CA VAL A 145 5.42 18.81 -9.01
C VAL A 145 5.92 18.17 -10.30
N GLN A 146 5.23 17.15 -10.84
CA GLN A 146 5.61 16.51 -12.10
C GLN A 146 5.57 17.48 -13.28
N GLU A 147 4.52 18.29 -13.37
CA GLU A 147 4.39 19.31 -14.43
C GLU A 147 5.48 20.38 -14.35
N ILE A 148 5.89 20.77 -13.15
CA ILE A 148 6.95 21.77 -12.96
C ILE A 148 8.31 21.17 -13.27
N LEU A 149 8.59 19.94 -12.82
CA LEU A 149 9.80 19.21 -13.19
C LEU A 149 9.89 18.99 -14.70
N ALA A 150 8.76 18.75 -15.37
CA ALA A 150 8.70 18.60 -16.82
C ALA A 150 8.91 19.92 -17.59
N ARG A 151 8.62 21.08 -16.96
CA ARG A 151 8.89 22.41 -17.53
C ARG A 151 10.32 22.88 -17.25
N GLU A 152 10.88 22.53 -16.10
CA GLU A 152 12.21 22.99 -15.65
C GLU A 152 13.35 22.08 -16.12
N ARG A 153 13.09 20.80 -16.36
CA ARG A 153 14.04 19.93 -17.05
C ARG A 153 13.80 20.03 -18.55
N GLY A 154 14.76 20.62 -19.26
CA GLY A 154 14.95 20.31 -20.68
C GLY A 154 14.98 18.79 -20.89
N PRO A 155 14.73 18.30 -22.12
CA PRO A 155 14.50 16.89 -22.39
C PRO A 155 15.58 16.04 -21.73
N ILE A 156 15.16 15.14 -20.83
CA ILE A 156 16.04 14.13 -20.28
C ILE A 156 16.38 13.20 -21.45
N GLU A 157 17.59 13.33 -22.00
CA GLU A 157 18.13 12.32 -22.89
C GLU A 157 18.24 11.02 -22.10
N VAL A 158 17.29 10.13 -22.34
CA VAL A 158 17.39 8.75 -21.90
C VAL A 158 18.50 8.13 -22.74
N ALA A 159 19.71 8.07 -22.20
CA ALA A 159 20.76 7.26 -22.76
C ALA A 159 20.29 5.80 -22.75
N THR A 160 19.84 5.31 -23.90
CA THR A 160 19.64 3.89 -24.16
C THR A 160 20.97 3.16 -23.93
N VAL A 161 20.97 2.24 -22.97
CA VAL A 161 21.94 1.15 -22.84
C VAL A 161 21.16 -0.15 -22.91
#